data_AF-A0A955Z4K8-F1
#
_entry.id   AF-A0A955Z4K8-F1
#
_cell.length_a   1.000
_cell.length_b   1.000
_cell.length_c   1.000
_cell.angle_alpha   90.00
_cell.angle_beta   90.00
_cell.angle_gamma   90.00
#
_symmetry.space_group_name_H-M   'P 1'
#
loop_
_entity.id
_entity.type
_entity.pdbx_description
1 polymer ?
#
loop_
_entity_poly.entity_id
_entity_poly.type
_entity_poly.pdbx_seq_one_letter_code
_entity_poly.pdbx_strand_id
1 'polypeptide(L)'
;MAEVNVLVTGAGSVLGGEVSSSDDVKANCALCDSAVDVAASIGDERFACAPCLRDRLDAMSVARFRLTAGRPSGIPWGKVTG
;
A
#
# COMPACT_ATOMS: atom_id res chain seq x y z
N MET A 1 -4.39 8.95 13.88
CA MET A 1 -3.98 8.52 12.52
C MET A 1 -2.59 7.95 12.65
N ALA A 2 -2.29 6.81 12.04
CA ALA A 2 -0.89 6.37 11.96
C ALA A 2 -0.18 7.30 10.97
N GLU A 3 0.88 7.96 11.42
CA GLU A 3 1.68 8.85 10.56
C GLU A 3 2.47 7.99 9.57
N VAL A 4 2.42 8.37 8.30
CA VAL A 4 3.20 7.70 7.25
C VAL A 4 4.52 8.44 7.12
N ASN A 5 5.62 7.71 7.32
CA ASN A 5 6.96 8.21 7.03
C ASN A 5 7.30 7.90 5.57
N VAL A 6 7.89 8.86 4.85
CA VAL A 6 8.34 8.69 3.47
C VAL A 6 9.80 9.08 3.39
N LEU A 7 10.63 8.22 2.80
CA LEU A 7 12.01 8.50 2.48
C LEU A 7 12.13 8.88 1.00
N VAL A 8 12.94 9.89 0.70
CA VAL A 8 13.34 10.28 -0.65
C VAL A 8 14.87 10.23 -0.72
N THR A 9 15.38 9.34 -1.56
CA THR A 9 16.83 9.13 -1.72
C THR A 9 17.50 10.44 -2.14
N GLY A 10 18.54 10.84 -1.40
CA GLY A 10 19.30 12.05 -1.69
C GLY A 10 18.56 13.37 -1.41
N ALA A 11 17.40 13.34 -0.75
CA ALA A 11 16.66 14.56 -0.41
C ALA A 11 16.20 14.62 1.04
N GLY A 12 15.86 13.48 1.67
CA GLY A 12 15.49 13.42 3.08
C GLY A 12 14.26 12.57 3.37
N SER A 13 13.47 12.97 4.34
CA SER A 13 12.26 12.26 4.78
C SER A 13 11.10 13.18 5.13
N VAL A 14 9.89 12.65 5.06
CA VAL A 14 8.66 13.30 5.52
C VAL A 14 7.97 12.41 6.54
N LEU A 15 7.81 12.86 7.78
CA LEU A 15 7.12 12.14 8.85
C LEU A 15 5.92 12.96 9.32
N GLY A 16 4.70 12.43 9.19
CA GLY A 16 3.50 13.13 9.71
C GLY A 16 3.26 14.52 9.09
N GLY A 17 3.89 14.81 7.94
CA GLY A 17 3.87 16.14 7.30
C GLY A 17 5.07 17.03 7.66
N GLU A 18 5.90 16.65 8.62
CA GLU A 18 7.16 17.32 8.93
C GLU A 18 8.24 16.88 7.95
N VAL A 19 8.93 17.86 7.34
CA VAL A 19 9.97 17.64 6.33
C VAL A 19 11.34 17.75 6.98
N SER A 20 12.18 16.73 6.81
CA SER A 20 13.58 16.74 7.20
C SER A 20 14.45 16.52 5.96
N SER A 21 15.28 17.49 5.60
CA SER A 21 16.17 17.41 4.44
C SER A 21 17.51 16.77 4.81
N SER A 22 17.94 15.78 4.04
CA SER A 22 19.23 15.12 4.21
C SER A 22 19.64 14.37 2.93
N ASP A 23 20.82 14.69 2.42
CA ASP A 23 21.34 14.10 1.18
C ASP A 23 21.87 12.66 1.38
N ASP A 24 22.00 12.21 2.63
CA ASP A 24 22.50 10.88 2.98
C ASP A 24 21.40 9.81 3.04
N VAL A 25 20.14 10.22 2.93
CA VAL A 25 19.00 9.28 2.99
C VAL A 25 19.01 8.37 1.76
N LYS A 26 18.85 7.07 2.00
CA LYS A 26 18.68 6.05 0.97
C LYS A 26 17.41 5.25 1.23
N ALA A 27 16.48 5.30 0.28
CA ALA A 27 15.25 4.52 0.34
C ALA A 27 15.49 3.12 -0.25
N ASN A 28 15.25 2.09 0.57
CA ASN A 28 15.29 0.69 0.15
C ASN A 28 13.90 0.07 0.32
N CYS A 29 13.44 -0.66 -0.69
CA CYS A 29 12.17 -1.36 -0.63
C CYS A 29 12.37 -2.73 0.00
N ALA A 30 11.79 -2.97 1.18
CA ALA A 30 11.83 -4.25 1.89
C ALA A 30 10.99 -5.36 1.23
N LEU A 31 10.31 -5.07 0.11
CA LEU A 31 9.41 -6.00 -0.58
C LEU A 31 10.00 -6.55 -1.88
N CYS A 32 10.92 -5.82 -2.51
CA CYS A 32 11.61 -6.22 -3.74
C CYS A 32 13.14 -6.08 -3.63
N ASP A 33 13.65 -5.81 -2.43
CA ASP A 33 15.07 -5.67 -2.09
C ASP A 33 15.87 -4.73 -3.00
N SER A 34 15.19 -3.74 -3.57
CA SER A 34 15.77 -2.78 -4.50
C SER A 34 15.94 -1.41 -3.84
N ALA A 35 17.05 -0.75 -4.17
CA ALA A 35 17.21 0.68 -3.93
C ALA A 35 16.25 1.45 -4.84
N VAL A 36 15.55 2.45 -4.30
CA VAL A 36 14.51 3.21 -5.01
C VAL A 36 14.61 4.69 -4.70
N ASP A 37 13.99 5.53 -5.53
CA ASP A 37 13.98 6.98 -5.31
C ASP A 37 13.11 7.37 -4.11
N VAL A 38 11.98 6.67 -3.93
CA VAL A 38 11.00 6.98 -2.89
C VAL A 38 10.43 5.70 -2.28
N ALA A 39 10.34 5.65 -0.96
CA ALA A 39 9.70 4.55 -0.24
C ALA A 39 8.90 5.05 0.97
N ALA A 40 7.73 4.45 1.23
CA ALA A 40 6.86 4.78 2.35
C ALA A 40 6.92 3.71 3.44
N SER A 41 6.79 4.09 4.70
CA SER A 41 6.85 3.19 5.85
C SER A 41 5.65 2.24 5.86
N ILE A 42 5.93 0.96 6.09
CA ILE A 42 4.93 -0.12 6.22
C ILE A 42 4.96 -0.78 7.60
N GLY A 43 5.63 -0.17 8.58
CA GLY A 43 5.81 -0.68 9.95
C GLY A 43 7.20 -1.27 10.19
N ASP A 44 7.58 -1.45 11.46
CA ASP A 44 8.86 -2.05 11.90
C ASP A 44 10.10 -1.47 11.18
N GLU A 45 10.14 -0.15 10.97
CA GLU A 45 11.24 0.54 10.25
C GLU A 45 11.43 0.05 8.80
N ARG A 46 10.46 -0.67 8.24
CA ARG A 46 10.47 -1.13 6.84
C ARG A 46 9.78 -0.12 5.95
N PHE A 47 10.34 0.02 4.76
CA PHE A 47 9.83 0.90 3.72
C PHE A 47 9.50 0.12 2.44
N ALA A 48 8.52 0.61 1.70
CA ALA A 48 8.04 0.00 0.46
C ALA A 48 7.92 1.03 -0.65
N CYS A 49 8.36 0.66 -1.85
CA CYS A 49 8.19 1.50 -3.04
C CYS A 49 6.72 1.50 -3.51
N ALA A 50 6.35 2.55 -4.24
CA ALA A 50 4.99 2.70 -4.77
C ALA A 50 4.52 1.51 -5.65
N PRO A 51 5.35 0.93 -6.55
CA PRO A 51 4.96 -0.27 -7.31
C PRO A 51 4.55 -1.44 -6.41
N CYS A 52 5.38 -1.82 -5.43
CA CYS A 52 5.09 -2.95 -4.56
C CYS A 52 3.85 -2.74 -3.67
N LEU A 53 3.55 -1.49 -3.30
CA LEU A 53 2.32 -1.15 -2.58
C LEU A 53 1.09 -1.28 -3.47
N ARG A 54 1.16 -0.80 -4.72
CA ARG A 54 0.08 -0.92 -5.70
C ARG A 54 -0.26 -2.39 -6.00
N ASP A 55 0.75 -3.21 -6.27
CA ASP A 55 0.56 -4.64 -6.54
C ASP A 55 -0.18 -5.36 -5.39
N ARG A 56 0.11 -4.97 -4.14
CA ARG A 56 -0.55 -5.52 -2.94
C ARG A 56 -2.00 -5.06 -2.83
N LEU A 57 -2.28 -3.79 -3.10
CA LEU A 57 -3.65 -3.26 -3.11
C LEU A 57 -4.49 -3.95 -4.21
N ASP A 58 -3.91 -4.20 -5.37
CA ASP A 58 -4.57 -4.93 -6.46
C ASP A 58 -4.83 -6.39 -6.06
N ALA A 59 -3.83 -7.07 -5.49
CA ALA A 59 -3.98 -8.43 -4.98
C ALA A 59 -5.08 -8.53 -3.90
N MET A 60 -5.18 -7.55 -3.00
CA MET A 60 -6.26 -7.48 -1.99
C MET A 60 -7.63 -7.29 -2.64
N SER A 61 -7.72 -6.47 -3.67
CA SER A 61 -8.97 -6.25 -4.43
C SER A 61 -9.42 -7.54 -5.11
N VAL A 62 -8.51 -8.25 -5.75
CA VAL A 62 -8.76 -9.57 -6.36
C VAL A 62 -9.18 -10.60 -5.30
N ALA A 63 -8.48 -10.67 -4.17
CA ALA A 63 -8.80 -11.59 -3.08
C ALA A 63 -10.19 -11.32 -2.51
N ARG A 64 -10.53 -10.05 -2.24
CA ARG A 64 -11.85 -9.65 -1.76
C ARG A 64 -12.94 -10.06 -2.73
N PHE A 65 -12.76 -9.78 -4.03
CA PHE A 65 -13.72 -10.16 -5.06
C PHE A 65 -13.93 -11.68 -5.08
N ARG A 66 -12.86 -12.47 -5.21
CA ARG A 66 -12.96 -13.93 -5.32
C ARG A 66 -13.59 -14.60 -4.09
N LEU A 67 -13.22 -14.15 -2.89
CA LEU A 67 -13.69 -14.76 -1.64
C LEU A 67 -15.07 -14.27 -1.19
N THR A 68 -15.50 -13.09 -1.65
CA THR A 68 -16.83 -12.55 -1.30
C THR A 68 -17.87 -12.89 -2.36
N ALA A 69 -17.52 -12.88 -3.65
CA ALA A 69 -18.44 -13.23 -4.74
C ALA A 69 -18.82 -14.72 -4.74
N GLY A 70 -18.00 -15.58 -4.13
CA GLY A 70 -18.29 -17.01 -3.93
C GLY A 70 -19.20 -17.31 -2.73
N ARG A 71 -19.51 -16.32 -1.87
CA ARG A 71 -20.55 -16.49 -0.86
C ARG A 71 -21.89 -16.27 -1.57
N PRO A 72 -22.82 -17.25 -1.58
CA PRO A 72 -24.17 -16.99 -2.05
C PRO A 72 -24.80 -15.97 -1.08
N SER A 73 -24.71 -14.69 -1.41
CA SER A 73 -25.70 -13.73 -0.95
C SER A 73 -26.99 -14.20 -1.60
N GLY A 74 -27.87 -14.81 -0.79
CA GLY A 74 -29.14 -15.36 -1.25
C GLY A 74 -29.80 -14.39 -2.22
N ILE A 75 -30.15 -14.92 -3.40
CA ILE A 75 -30.93 -14.24 -4.41
C ILE A 75 -32.24 -13.78 -3.73
N PRO A 76 -32.57 -12.48 -3.65
CA PRO A 76 -33.91 -12.05 -3.31
C PRO A 76 -34.67 -11.60 -4.57
N TRP A 77 -34.25 -12.03 -5.77
CA TRP A 77 -35.10 -11.98 -6.95
C TRP A 77 -36.17 -13.06 -6.82
N GLY A 78 -37.01 -12.92 -5.78
CA GLY A 78 -38.32 -13.51 -5.77
C GLY A 78 -39.04 -13.04 -7.02
N LYS A 79 -39.45 -14.02 -7.83
CA LYS A 79 -40.42 -13.91 -8.92
C LYS A 79 -41.24 -12.61 -8.89
N VAL A 80 -40.95 -11.67 -9.80
CA VAL A 80 -41.95 -10.68 -10.19
C VAL A 80 -42.86 -11.39 -11.19
N THR A 81 -43.91 -12.02 -10.70
CA THR A 81 -45.11 -12.31 -11.49
C THR A 81 -46.05 -11.13 -11.33
N GLY A 82 -46.21 -10.35 -12.39
CA GLY A 82 -47.20 -9.30 -12.56
C GLY A 82 -47.48 -9.13 -14.04
#